data_AF-A0A7L2U0E4-F1
#
_entry.id   AF-A0A7L2U0E4-F1
#
_cell.length_a   1.000
_cell.length_b   1.000
_cell.length_c   1.000
_cell.angle_alpha   90.00
_cell.angle_beta   90.00
_cell.angle_gamma   90.00
#
_symmetry.space_group_name_H-M   'P 1'
#
loop_
_entity.id
_entity.type
_entity.pdbx_description
1 polymer ?
#
loop_
_entity_poly.entity_id
_entity_poly.type
_entity_poly.pdbx_seq_one_letter_code
_entity_poly.pdbx_strand_id
1 'polypeptide(L)'
;PAELTSLLLVMLYDLQDRKFQAREIFDEEEPVAEVQKIEGYLYSFRTKLAAALARCRIKHDALSVEYILPETIRKQEQRASALPLCVWINTFKISLQDVFRDLKKKGFTRVETVSDFDYYTYCVDQHCHDVLFFPSSLKEELLNLDLFADCKLLLQ
;
A
#
# COMPACT_ATOMS: atom_id res chain seq x y z
N PRO A 1 14.39 14.12 -20.13
CA PRO A 1 15.45 13.50 -19.30
C PRO A 1 14.94 12.94 -17.95
N ALA A 2 14.20 13.73 -17.17
CA ALA A 2 13.61 13.29 -15.90
C ALA A 2 12.60 12.14 -16.07
N GLU A 3 11.68 12.23 -17.03
CA GLU A 3 10.65 11.21 -17.30
C GLU A 3 11.25 9.84 -17.66
N LEU A 4 12.28 9.81 -18.52
CA LEU A 4 12.99 8.57 -18.86
C LEU A 4 13.73 7.96 -17.66
N THR A 5 14.19 8.80 -16.72
CA THR A 5 14.83 8.33 -15.49
C THR A 5 13.78 7.70 -14.57
N SER A 6 12.61 8.32 -14.43
CA SER A 6 11.48 7.75 -13.68
C SER A 6 11.04 6.41 -14.26
N LEU A 7 10.88 6.32 -15.59
CA LEU A 7 10.53 5.07 -16.26
C LEU A 7 11.57 3.97 -16.01
N LEU A 8 12.86 4.28 -16.19
CA LEU A 8 13.95 3.35 -15.90
C LEU A 8 13.92 2.84 -14.45
N LEU A 9 13.69 3.73 -13.48
CA LEU A 9 13.64 3.37 -12.07
C LEU A 9 12.47 2.43 -11.77
N VAL A 10 11.27 2.74 -12.29
CA VAL A 10 10.09 1.88 -12.15
C VAL A 10 10.35 0.50 -12.74
N MET A 11 10.90 0.44 -13.95
CA MET A 11 11.20 -0.83 -14.62
C MET A 11 12.31 -1.63 -13.93
N LEU A 12 13.32 -0.97 -13.36
CA LEU A 12 14.37 -1.62 -12.58
C LEU A 12 13.82 -2.21 -11.28
N TYR A 13 12.92 -1.48 -10.61
CA TYR A 13 12.26 -1.94 -9.39
C TYR A 13 11.38 -3.17 -9.67
N ASP A 14 10.55 -3.11 -10.71
CA ASP A 14 9.76 -4.26 -11.17
C ASP A 14 10.64 -5.49 -11.50
N LEU A 15 11.72 -5.27 -12.26
CA LEU A 15 12.65 -6.35 -12.60
C LEU A 15 13.29 -6.97 -11.34
N GLN A 16 13.62 -6.16 -10.34
CA GLN A 16 14.18 -6.64 -9.07
C GLN A 16 13.16 -7.43 -8.26
N ASP A 17 11.91 -6.97 -8.19
CA ASP A 17 10.81 -7.64 -7.47
C ASP A 17 10.55 -9.03 -8.05
N ARG A 18 10.54 -9.12 -9.39
CA ARG A 18 10.47 -10.38 -10.15
C ARG A 18 11.78 -11.20 -10.12
N LYS A 19 12.70 -10.92 -9.19
CA LYS A 19 13.99 -11.63 -9.03
C LYS A 19 14.80 -11.72 -10.32
N PHE A 20 14.78 -10.66 -11.12
CA PHE A 20 15.48 -10.53 -12.41
C PHE A 20 15.02 -11.52 -13.50
N GLN A 21 13.79 -12.04 -13.40
CA GLN A 21 13.15 -12.83 -14.45
C GLN A 21 12.59 -11.95 -15.56
N ALA A 22 12.24 -12.53 -16.72
CA ALA A 22 11.56 -11.80 -17.78
C ALA A 22 10.10 -11.54 -17.40
N ARG A 23 9.50 -10.48 -17.95
CA ARG A 23 8.06 -10.22 -17.79
C ARG A 23 7.27 -11.20 -18.66
N GLU A 24 6.10 -11.62 -18.18
CA GLU A 24 5.13 -12.31 -19.01
C GLU A 24 4.35 -11.25 -19.80
N ILE A 25 4.48 -11.28 -21.13
CA ILE A 25 3.78 -10.36 -22.03
C ILE A 25 2.54 -11.10 -22.54
N PHE A 26 1.38 -10.48 -22.39
CA PHE A 26 0.13 -11.01 -22.92
C PHE A 26 -0.11 -10.51 -24.34
N ASP A 27 -0.69 -11.35 -25.20
CA ASP A 27 -0.92 -11.05 -26.63
C ASP A 27 -1.81 -9.81 -26.87
N GLU A 28 -2.55 -9.37 -25.86
CA GLU A 28 -3.46 -8.21 -25.90
C GLU A 28 -2.77 -6.87 -25.55
N GLU A 29 -1.50 -6.90 -25.13
CA GLU A 29 -0.80 -5.70 -24.66
C GLU A 29 -0.24 -4.87 -25.83
N GLU A 30 -0.65 -3.60 -25.94
CA GLU A 30 -0.12 -2.70 -26.96
C GLU A 30 1.34 -2.33 -26.63
N PRO A 31 2.30 -2.61 -27.53
CA PRO A 31 3.71 -2.43 -27.24
C PRO A 31 4.10 -0.95 -27.22
N VAL A 32 4.67 -0.50 -26.10
CA VAL A 32 5.28 0.83 -25.98
C VAL A 32 6.77 0.76 -26.30
N ALA A 33 7.21 1.46 -27.34
CA ALA A 33 8.57 1.35 -27.88
C ALA A 33 9.67 1.69 -26.86
N GLU A 34 9.46 2.73 -26.04
CA GLU A 34 10.38 3.14 -24.97
C GLU A 34 10.52 2.07 -23.89
N VAL A 35 9.41 1.43 -23.51
CA VAL A 35 9.38 0.35 -22.52
C VAL A 35 10.16 -0.85 -23.04
N GLN A 36 9.85 -1.33 -24.25
CA GLN A 36 10.55 -2.47 -24.85
C GLN A 36 12.05 -2.24 -24.96
N LYS A 37 12.45 -1.02 -25.35
CA LYS A 37 13.86 -0.64 -25.44
C LYS A 37 14.56 -0.71 -24.09
N ILE A 38 13.97 -0.11 -23.04
CA ILE A 38 14.55 -0.11 -21.69
C ILE A 38 14.56 -1.54 -21.11
N GLU A 39 13.49 -2.30 -21.30
CA GLU A 39 13.37 -3.69 -20.86
C GLU A 39 14.49 -4.54 -21.46
N GLY A 40 14.69 -4.46 -22.78
CA GLY A 40 15.77 -5.17 -23.47
C GLY A 40 17.14 -4.85 -22.89
N TYR A 41 17.42 -3.57 -22.62
CA TYR A 41 18.67 -3.17 -21.97
C TYR A 41 18.79 -3.73 -20.56
N LEU A 42 17.80 -3.51 -19.69
CA LEU A 42 17.82 -3.99 -18.31
C LEU A 42 18.00 -5.51 -18.23
N TYR A 43 17.28 -6.24 -19.07
CA TYR A 43 17.35 -7.69 -19.13
C TYR A 43 18.71 -8.20 -19.64
N SER A 44 19.31 -7.52 -20.62
CA SER A 44 20.67 -7.85 -21.10
C SER A 44 21.74 -7.75 -20.00
N PHE A 45 21.52 -6.89 -18.98
CA PHE A 45 22.42 -6.70 -17.84
C PHE A 45 21.96 -7.40 -16.55
N ARG A 46 20.88 -8.18 -16.57
CA ARG A 46 20.23 -8.76 -15.38
C ARG A 46 21.20 -9.42 -14.39
N THR A 47 22.16 -10.22 -14.88
CA THR A 47 23.12 -10.93 -14.01
C THR A 47 24.06 -9.95 -13.33
N LYS A 48 24.51 -8.91 -14.05
CA LYS A 48 25.38 -7.88 -13.48
C LYS A 48 24.62 -7.03 -12.46
N LEU A 49 23.36 -6.69 -12.75
CA LEU A 49 22.48 -5.95 -11.86
C LEU A 49 22.19 -6.74 -10.57
N ALA A 50 21.79 -8.01 -10.70
CA ALA A 50 21.56 -8.90 -9.56
C ALA A 50 22.80 -9.04 -8.68
N ALA A 51 23.97 -9.26 -9.30
CA ALA A 51 25.23 -9.37 -8.57
C ALA A 51 25.64 -8.03 -7.92
N ALA A 52 25.42 -6.90 -8.58
CA ALA A 52 25.69 -5.58 -8.01
C ALA A 52 24.79 -5.28 -6.80
N LEU A 53 23.50 -5.61 -6.90
CA LEU A 53 22.57 -5.47 -5.80
C LEU A 53 22.93 -6.38 -4.61
N ALA A 54 23.27 -7.64 -4.88
CA ALA A 54 23.72 -8.58 -3.83
C ALA A 54 24.97 -8.07 -3.12
N ARG A 55 25.99 -7.60 -3.86
CA ARG A 55 27.19 -6.99 -3.28
C ARG A 55 26.87 -5.75 -2.45
N CYS A 56 25.97 -4.90 -2.94
CA CYS A 56 25.50 -3.71 -2.22
C CYS A 56 24.84 -4.12 -0.89
N ARG A 57 23.93 -5.10 -0.92
CA ARG A 57 23.25 -5.60 0.28
C ARG A 57 24.23 -6.16 1.31
N ILE A 58 25.19 -6.98 0.90
CA ILE A 58 26.22 -7.54 1.80
C ILE A 58 27.07 -6.42 2.39
N LYS A 59 27.50 -5.45 1.57
CA LYS A 59 28.32 -4.32 2.03
C LYS A 59 27.62 -3.48 3.11
N HIS A 60 26.30 -3.35 3.02
CA HIS A 60 25.48 -2.55 3.93
C HIS A 60 24.76 -3.38 5.01
N ASP A 61 25.05 -4.69 5.11
CA ASP A 61 24.35 -5.62 6.01
C ASP A 61 22.82 -5.52 5.91
N ALA A 62 22.32 -5.37 4.68
CA ALA A 62 20.92 -5.08 4.39
C ALA A 62 20.14 -6.35 4.03
N LEU A 63 19.18 -6.71 4.89
CA LEU A 63 18.28 -7.86 4.70
C LEU A 63 17.41 -7.74 3.46
N SER A 64 17.09 -6.53 3.03
CA SER A 64 16.30 -6.24 1.83
C SER A 64 16.66 -4.84 1.29
N VAL A 65 16.08 -4.45 0.15
CA VAL A 65 16.39 -3.15 -0.48
C VAL A 65 15.95 -1.99 0.40
N GLU A 66 14.89 -2.15 1.18
CA GLU A 66 14.38 -1.14 2.11
C GLU A 66 15.40 -0.80 3.21
N TYR A 67 16.26 -1.75 3.58
CA TYR A 67 17.30 -1.53 4.59
C TYR A 67 18.46 -0.67 4.07
N ILE A 68 18.54 -0.44 2.76
CA ILE A 68 19.48 0.51 2.15
C ILE A 68 19.02 1.95 2.37
N LEU A 69 17.73 2.18 2.61
CA LEU A 69 17.20 3.51 2.86
C LEU A 69 17.70 4.08 4.20
N PRO A 70 17.90 5.41 4.29
CA PRO A 70 18.19 6.08 5.57
C PRO A 70 17.18 5.72 6.65
N GLU A 71 17.64 5.59 7.90
CA GLU A 71 16.78 5.25 9.03
C GLU A 71 15.58 6.19 9.20
N THR A 72 15.76 7.47 8.87
CA THR A 72 14.69 8.48 8.96
C THR A 72 13.52 8.14 8.06
N ILE A 73 13.80 7.76 6.80
CA ILE A 73 12.79 7.35 5.82
C ILE A 73 12.13 6.04 6.25
N ARG A 74 12.92 5.06 6.71
CA ARG A 74 12.39 3.78 7.21
C ARG A 74 11.44 3.97 8.39
N LYS A 75 11.83 4.78 9.37
CA LYS A 75 11.00 5.09 10.53
C LYS A 75 9.74 5.86 10.13
N GLN A 76 9.82 6.73 9.13
CA GLN A 76 8.66 7.44 8.60
C GLN A 76 7.67 6.48 7.93
N GLU A 77 8.15 5.59 7.06
CA GLU A 77 7.31 4.56 6.40
C GLU A 77 6.67 3.59 7.40
N GLN A 78 7.43 3.15 8.41
CA GLN A 78 6.89 2.30 9.47
C GLN A 78 5.78 3.00 10.26
N ARG A 79 5.94 4.30 10.56
CA ARG A 79 4.90 5.10 11.22
C ARG A 79 3.69 5.28 10.32
N ALA A 80 3.89 5.57 9.03
CA ALA A 80 2.84 5.71 8.03
C ALA A 80 2.02 4.42 7.90
N SER A 81 2.68 3.26 7.90
CA SER A 81 2.04 1.95 7.79
C SER A 81 1.28 1.55 9.06
N ALA A 82 1.72 2.03 10.23
CA ALA A 82 1.10 1.77 11.52
C ALA A 82 -0.01 2.76 11.88
N LEU A 83 -0.22 3.82 11.09
CA LEU A 83 -1.30 4.78 11.31
C LEU A 83 -2.65 4.10 11.06
N PRO A 84 -3.62 4.24 11.98
CA PRO A 84 -4.97 3.74 11.75
C PRO A 84 -5.62 4.48 10.58
N LEU A 85 -6.50 3.79 9.86
CA LEU A 85 -7.31 4.38 8.80
C LEU A 85 -8.36 5.29 9.42
N CYS A 86 -8.36 6.56 9.01
CA CYS A 86 -9.38 7.52 9.40
C CYS A 86 -10.54 7.47 8.39
N VAL A 87 -11.76 7.28 8.89
CA VAL A 87 -12.96 7.16 8.06
C VAL A 87 -14.04 8.09 8.59
N TRP A 88 -14.58 8.94 7.73
CA TRP A 88 -15.70 9.81 8.05
C TRP A 88 -17.04 9.15 7.71
N ILE A 89 -17.99 9.28 8.63
CA ILE A 89 -19.38 8.91 8.42
C ILE A 89 -20.10 10.08 7.77
N ASN A 90 -20.67 9.83 6.59
CA ASN A 90 -21.51 10.81 5.92
C ASN A 90 -22.90 10.85 6.57
N THR A 91 -23.05 11.72 7.58
CA THR A 91 -24.28 11.88 8.36
C THR A 91 -25.48 12.38 7.54
N PHE A 92 -25.26 12.93 6.33
CA PHE A 92 -26.34 13.27 5.40
C PHE A 92 -26.95 12.04 4.70
N LYS A 93 -26.22 10.92 4.63
CA LYS A 93 -26.65 9.70 3.95
C LYS A 93 -27.06 8.58 4.89
N ILE A 94 -26.45 8.51 6.08
CA ILE A 94 -26.67 7.44 7.04
C ILE A 94 -26.52 7.97 8.46
N SER A 95 -27.31 7.46 9.41
CA SER A 95 -27.14 7.81 10.81
C SER A 95 -25.98 7.03 11.45
N LEU A 96 -25.37 7.58 12.50
CA LEU A 96 -24.29 6.91 13.25
C LEU A 96 -24.72 5.52 13.76
N GLN A 97 -25.96 5.40 14.26
CA GLN A 97 -26.51 4.15 14.78
C GLN A 97 -26.65 3.08 13.70
N ASP A 98 -27.04 3.49 12.49
CA ASP A 98 -27.16 2.57 11.36
C ASP A 98 -25.79 2.06 10.91
N VAL A 99 -24.77 2.93 10.86
CA VAL A 99 -23.38 2.53 10.60
C VAL A 99 -22.89 1.52 11.63
N PHE A 100 -23.05 1.80 12.93
CA PHE A 100 -22.59 0.88 13.98
C PHE A 100 -23.30 -0.47 13.91
N ARG A 101 -24.59 -0.48 13.60
CA ARG A 101 -25.36 -1.71 13.40
C ARG A 101 -24.85 -2.49 12.19
N ASP A 102 -24.58 -1.82 11.07
CA ASP A 102 -24.13 -2.48 9.84
C ASP A 102 -22.70 -3.02 9.98
N LEU A 103 -21.80 -2.26 10.62
CA LEU A 103 -20.47 -2.74 11.00
C LEU A 103 -20.55 -3.97 11.91
N LYS A 104 -21.42 -3.94 12.93
CA LYS A 104 -21.63 -5.09 13.83
C LYS A 104 -22.17 -6.32 13.08
N LYS A 105 -23.08 -6.15 12.12
CA LYS A 105 -23.57 -7.24 11.26
C LYS A 105 -22.48 -7.86 10.39
N LYS A 106 -21.50 -7.05 9.96
CA LYS A 106 -20.34 -7.49 9.19
C LYS A 106 -19.23 -8.09 10.08
N GLY A 107 -19.43 -8.18 11.40
CA GLY A 107 -18.51 -8.82 12.34
C GLY A 107 -17.55 -7.86 13.05
N PHE A 108 -17.65 -6.55 12.81
CA PHE A 108 -16.78 -5.57 13.46
C PHE A 108 -17.17 -5.33 14.92
N THR A 109 -16.16 -5.24 15.77
CA THR A 109 -16.31 -4.96 17.20
C THR A 109 -15.79 -3.57 17.54
N ARG A 110 -16.54 -2.80 18.32
CA ARG A 110 -16.10 -1.48 18.79
C ARG A 110 -15.14 -1.64 19.97
N VAL A 111 -14.00 -0.96 19.90
CA VAL A 111 -13.03 -0.83 21.00
C VAL A 111 -12.89 0.63 21.42
N GLU A 112 -12.32 0.86 22.60
CA GLU A 112 -12.20 2.22 23.17
C GLU A 112 -10.98 2.95 22.62
N THR A 113 -9.87 2.25 22.37
CA THR A 113 -8.63 2.87 21.92
C THR A 113 -8.03 2.16 20.71
N VAL A 114 -7.21 2.89 19.95
CA VAL A 114 -6.43 2.35 18.83
C VAL A 114 -5.44 1.27 19.29
N SER A 115 -5.02 1.30 20.56
CA SER A 115 -4.12 0.29 21.14
C SER A 115 -4.76 -1.09 21.25
N ASP A 116 -6.09 -1.15 21.28
CA ASP A 116 -6.87 -2.39 21.40
C ASP A 116 -7.25 -2.95 20.02
N PHE A 117 -6.64 -2.43 18.95
CA PHE A 117 -6.92 -2.85 17.59
C PHE A 117 -6.48 -4.29 17.35
N ASP A 118 -7.46 -5.12 17.01
CA ASP A 118 -7.31 -6.45 16.43
C ASP A 118 -8.00 -6.48 15.04
N TYR A 119 -7.98 -7.63 14.37
CA TYR A 119 -8.35 -7.77 12.97
C TYR A 119 -9.69 -7.13 12.58
N TYR A 120 -10.79 -7.41 13.29
CA TYR A 120 -12.12 -6.85 12.99
C TYR A 120 -12.60 -5.89 14.07
N THR A 121 -11.79 -4.85 14.33
CA THR A 121 -12.11 -3.84 15.34
C THR A 121 -12.17 -2.42 14.76
N TYR A 122 -12.87 -1.52 15.45
CA TYR A 122 -12.87 -0.10 15.14
C TYR A 122 -13.05 0.72 16.42
N CYS A 123 -12.54 1.96 16.44
CA CYS A 123 -12.88 2.91 17.51
C CYS A 123 -13.48 4.19 16.92
N VAL A 124 -14.22 4.92 17.75
CA VAL A 124 -14.79 6.23 17.40
C VAL A 124 -13.87 7.29 17.96
N ASP A 125 -13.63 8.37 17.22
CA ASP A 125 -12.84 9.49 17.74
C ASP A 125 -13.54 10.13 18.96
N GLN A 126 -12.76 10.48 19.98
CA GLN A 126 -13.29 11.03 21.23
C GLN A 126 -13.83 12.46 21.07
N HIS A 127 -13.32 13.21 20.09
CA HIS A 127 -13.65 14.60 19.83
C HIS A 127 -14.61 14.75 18.63
N CYS A 128 -14.58 13.80 17.68
CA CYS A 128 -15.39 13.79 16.47
C CYS A 128 -16.22 12.50 16.33
N HIS A 129 -17.49 12.55 16.69
CA HIS A 129 -18.36 11.35 16.77
C HIS A 129 -18.73 10.74 15.40
N ASP A 130 -18.46 11.47 14.32
CA ASP A 130 -18.59 11.05 12.93
C ASP A 130 -17.29 10.50 12.33
N VAL A 131 -16.21 10.42 13.12
CA VAL A 131 -14.93 9.85 12.69
C VAL A 131 -14.71 8.49 13.34
N LEU A 132 -14.33 7.53 12.50
CA LEU A 132 -13.97 6.16 12.87
C LEU A 132 -12.51 5.89 12.55
N PHE A 133 -11.87 5.10 13.39
CA PHE A 133 -10.55 4.56 13.14
C PHE A 133 -10.61 3.04 12.97
N PHE A 134 -9.87 2.54 11.99
CA PHE A 134 -9.71 1.10 11.73
C PHE A 134 -8.23 0.72 11.64
N PRO A 135 -7.87 -0.55 11.89
CA PRO A 135 -6.55 -1.08 11.58
C PRO A 135 -6.17 -0.84 10.11
N SER A 136 -4.91 -0.49 9.83
CA SER A 136 -4.41 -0.25 8.47
C SER A 136 -4.49 -1.48 7.55
N SER A 137 -4.43 -2.68 8.13
CA SER A 137 -4.59 -3.95 7.41
C SER A 137 -5.95 -4.13 6.75
N LEU A 138 -7.00 -3.45 7.24
CA LEU A 138 -8.38 -3.61 6.73
C LEU A 138 -8.69 -2.74 5.51
N LYS A 139 -7.74 -1.96 5.00
CA LYS A 139 -8.00 -0.97 3.95
C LYS A 139 -8.74 -1.54 2.74
N GLU A 140 -8.25 -2.65 2.18
CA GLU A 140 -8.86 -3.26 0.99
C GLU A 140 -10.25 -3.84 1.28
N GLU A 141 -10.42 -4.50 2.44
CA GLU A 141 -11.71 -5.07 2.85
C GLU A 141 -12.75 -3.97 3.09
N LEU A 142 -12.36 -2.86 3.73
CA LEU A 142 -13.24 -1.72 3.97
C LEU A 142 -13.71 -1.08 2.67
N LEU A 143 -12.80 -0.86 1.71
CA LEU A 143 -13.15 -0.27 0.41
C LEU A 143 -14.15 -1.13 -0.39
N ASN A 144 -14.17 -2.45 -0.14
CA ASN A 144 -15.12 -3.38 -0.74
C ASN A 144 -16.48 -3.44 -0.03
N LEU A 145 -16.67 -2.74 1.09
CA LEU A 145 -17.96 -2.71 1.78
C LEU A 145 -18.97 -1.85 1.01
N ASP A 146 -20.23 -2.29 1.03
CA ASP A 146 -21.38 -1.53 0.49
C ASP A 146 -21.48 -0.11 1.06
N LEU A 147 -20.95 0.10 2.27
CA LEU A 147 -20.88 1.40 2.94
C LEU A 147 -19.95 2.40 2.22
N PHE A 148 -18.89 1.94 1.56
CA PHE A 148 -18.00 2.81 0.77
C PHE A 148 -18.52 3.01 -0.65
N ALA A 149 -19.11 1.98 -1.26
CA ALA A 149 -19.69 2.05 -2.60
C ALA A 149 -20.76 3.18 -2.73
N ASP A 150 -21.54 3.41 -1.68
CA ASP A 150 -22.58 4.46 -1.64
C ASP A 150 -22.07 5.83 -1.13
N CYS A 151 -20.77 5.99 -0.88
CA CYS A 151 -20.17 7.13 -0.16
C CYS A 151 -20.83 7.41 1.21
N LYS A 152 -21.29 6.36 1.91
CA LYS A 152 -21.79 6.47 3.30
C LYS A 152 -20.61 6.58 4.27
N LEU A 153 -19.50 5.94 3.94
CA LEU A 153 -18.19 6.09 4.58
C LEU A 153 -17.20 6.70 3.59
N LEU A 154 -16.32 7.57 4.09
CA LEU A 154 -15.29 8.27 3.30
C LEU A 154 -13.93 8.05 3.96
N LEU A 155 -12.98 7.48 3.22
CA LEU A 155 -11.60 7.30 3.70
C LEU A 155 -10.84 8.62 3.57
N GLN A 156 -10.07 9.01 4.60
CA GLN A 156 -9.21 10.19 4.61
C GLN A 156 -7.76 9.87 4.27
#